data_AF-A0A160KQR6-F1
#
_entry.id   AF-A0A160KQR6-F1
#
_cell.length_a   1.000
_cell.length_b   1.000
_cell.length_c   1.000
_cell.angle_alpha   90.00
_cell.angle_beta   90.00
_cell.angle_gamma   90.00
#
_symmetry.space_group_name_H-M   'P 1'
#
loop_
_entity.id
_entity.type
_entity.pdbx_description
1 polymer ?
#
loop_
_entity_poly.entity_id
_entity_poly.type
_entity_poly.pdbx_seq_one_letter_code
_entity_poly.pdbx_strand_id
1 'polypeptide(L)'
;MNWSSDAETTRIPSATETSGGTGPQPTREYVWPEPETERQPTLEPSPPAATAEAPSALGPVEAEPEPVRRSGNRLAGLALALLTTAVFAALYLVALTAIRLLVGRAAGDPVALALETAPTTLFLAPVAAFFVGLALIVLVVNRAGWWAYVLGGFLVALLTAAAALAGGWSAVGPLSLPVDRTLALEYVRDPAVLAAVLAAAVLGREASVWGGAAISGRARGVKRRNAEREAADPS
;
A
#
# COMPACT_ATOMS: atom_id res chain seq x y z
N MET A 1 5.89 28.05 -52.44
CA MET A 1 7.22 28.13 -51.78
C MET A 1 7.57 26.73 -51.25
N ASN A 2 8.77 26.27 -51.59
CA ASN A 2 9.33 24.94 -51.36
C ASN A 2 10.08 24.90 -50.01
N TRP A 3 10.08 23.74 -49.33
CA TRP A 3 11.05 23.14 -48.38
C TRP A 3 11.96 24.06 -47.50
N SER A 4 12.20 23.80 -46.21
CA SER A 4 12.90 22.61 -45.69
C SER A 4 12.76 22.44 -44.18
N SER A 5 12.75 21.17 -43.76
CA SER A 5 13.06 20.68 -42.41
C SER A 5 14.56 20.82 -42.12
N ASP A 6 14.94 21.28 -40.94
CA ASP A 6 16.31 21.10 -40.42
C ASP A 6 16.27 20.48 -39.03
N ALA A 7 16.74 19.24 -39.00
CA ALA A 7 17.08 18.48 -37.81
C ALA A 7 18.47 18.91 -37.35
N GLU A 8 18.59 19.37 -36.10
CA GLU A 8 19.90 19.61 -35.47
C GLU A 8 20.53 18.27 -35.09
N THR A 9 21.13 17.60 -36.09
CA THR A 9 22.12 16.54 -35.91
C THR A 9 23.48 17.21 -35.79
N THR A 10 23.99 17.35 -34.56
CA THR A 10 25.40 17.68 -34.36
C THR A 10 26.21 16.40 -34.36
N ARG A 11 26.87 16.18 -35.50
CA ARG A 11 27.83 15.11 -35.77
C ARG A 11 29.21 15.48 -35.18
N ILE A 12 29.72 14.54 -34.39
CA ILE A 12 31.09 14.29 -33.87
C ILE A 12 32.25 14.72 -34.79
N PRO A 13 33.45 14.98 -34.24
CA PRO A 13 34.65 14.37 -34.81
C PRO A 13 35.35 13.42 -33.82
N SER A 14 35.49 12.18 -34.28
CA SER A 14 36.33 11.13 -33.72
C SER A 14 37.77 11.50 -33.99
N ALA A 15 38.63 11.39 -32.98
CA ALA A 15 40.07 11.31 -33.16
C ALA A 15 40.49 9.85 -33.02
N THR A 16 41.25 9.43 -34.00
CA THR A 16 41.62 8.07 -34.40
C THR A 16 42.59 7.39 -33.43
N GLU A 17 42.53 6.06 -33.47
CA GLU A 17 43.41 5.08 -32.83
C GLU A 17 44.92 5.31 -33.08
N THR A 18 45.76 4.85 -32.14
CA THR A 18 47.01 4.17 -32.51
C THR A 18 47.22 2.94 -31.64
N SER A 19 47.40 1.85 -32.38
CA SER A 19 47.57 0.45 -32.04
C SER A 19 48.88 0.11 -31.31
N GLY A 20 48.85 -1.01 -30.57
CA GLY A 20 50.02 -1.92 -30.51
C GLY A 20 50.45 -2.35 -29.11
N GLY A 21 50.20 -3.62 -28.76
CA GLY A 21 50.88 -4.24 -27.61
C GLY A 21 50.23 -5.51 -27.07
N THR A 22 50.23 -6.59 -27.85
CA THR A 22 49.93 -7.95 -27.37
C THR A 22 51.05 -8.41 -26.44
N GLY A 23 50.75 -8.62 -25.16
CA GLY A 23 51.67 -9.18 -24.17
C GLY A 23 50.90 -9.80 -23.00
N PRO A 24 51.38 -10.91 -22.41
CA PRO A 24 50.57 -11.75 -21.53
C PRO A 24 50.30 -11.09 -20.16
N GLN A 25 49.06 -11.23 -19.70
CA GLN A 25 48.57 -10.86 -18.36
C GLN A 25 49.45 -11.45 -17.25
N PRO A 26 49.96 -10.64 -16.30
CA PRO A 26 50.33 -11.16 -14.98
C PRO A 26 49.13 -11.04 -14.04
N THR A 27 48.55 -12.19 -13.68
CA THR A 27 47.66 -12.39 -12.53
C THR A 27 48.33 -11.87 -11.26
N ARG A 28 47.86 -10.74 -10.71
CA ARG A 28 48.19 -10.35 -9.34
C ARG A 28 47.20 -11.02 -8.40
N GLU A 29 47.68 -12.12 -7.83
CA GLU A 29 47.15 -12.81 -6.66
C GLU A 29 46.97 -11.81 -5.51
N TYR A 30 45.76 -11.75 -4.96
CA TYR A 30 45.46 -10.93 -3.78
C TYR A 30 45.78 -11.76 -2.53
N VAL A 31 46.97 -11.53 -1.95
CA VAL A 31 47.42 -12.12 -0.69
C VAL A 31 47.00 -11.19 0.45
N TRP A 32 46.21 -11.71 1.38
CA TRP A 32 45.85 -11.03 2.62
C TRP A 32 46.99 -11.14 3.64
N PRO A 33 47.53 -10.05 4.20
CA PRO A 33 48.52 -10.16 5.28
C PRO A 33 47.84 -10.56 6.60
N GLU A 34 48.25 -11.71 7.13
CA GLU A 34 47.99 -12.14 8.51
C GLU A 34 48.77 -11.27 9.52
N PRO A 35 48.27 -11.11 10.76
CA PRO A 35 48.87 -10.22 11.75
C PRO A 35 50.16 -10.83 12.33
N GLU A 36 51.31 -10.26 12.00
CA GLU A 36 52.58 -10.61 12.63
C GLU A 36 52.66 -10.00 14.04
N THR A 37 52.68 -10.90 15.02
CA THR A 37 52.96 -10.60 16.42
C THR A 37 54.47 -10.49 16.58
N GLU A 38 55.00 -9.28 16.56
CA GLU A 38 56.43 -9.04 16.81
C GLU A 38 56.74 -8.62 18.26
N ARG A 39 57.80 -9.26 18.75
CA ARG A 39 58.34 -9.26 20.12
C ARG A 39 59.06 -7.95 20.47
N GLN A 40 59.02 -7.63 21.76
CA GLN A 40 59.75 -6.56 22.45
C GLN A 40 61.28 -6.62 22.25
N PRO A 41 61.95 -5.46 22.32
CA PRO A 41 63.27 -5.33 22.91
C PRO A 41 63.25 -4.56 24.25
N THR A 42 64.16 -4.99 25.13
CA THR A 42 64.37 -4.57 26.53
C THR A 42 65.08 -3.21 26.67
N LEU A 43 64.85 -2.59 27.82
CA LEU A 43 65.01 -1.21 28.28
C LEU A 43 66.45 -0.68 28.46
N GLU A 44 66.63 0.64 28.27
CA GLU A 44 67.51 1.50 29.09
C GLU A 44 66.79 2.83 29.46
N PRO A 45 67.07 3.47 30.62
CA PRO A 45 66.20 4.48 31.23
C PRO A 45 66.73 5.93 31.23
N SER A 46 65.86 6.92 30.99
CA SER A 46 66.08 8.35 31.33
C SER A 46 64.80 9.21 31.07
N PRO A 47 64.68 10.45 31.60
CA PRO A 47 64.12 10.91 32.89
C PRO A 47 62.62 11.34 32.80
N PRO A 48 61.95 11.79 33.89
CA PRO A 48 60.49 11.97 33.90
C PRO A 48 60.08 13.19 33.07
N ALA A 49 59.51 12.94 31.89
CA ALA A 49 58.81 13.96 31.12
C ALA A 49 57.43 14.20 31.74
N ALA A 50 57.16 15.47 32.02
CA ALA A 50 55.96 16.00 32.64
C ALA A 50 54.66 15.42 32.07
N THR A 51 53.68 15.19 32.96
CA THR A 51 52.29 14.91 32.62
C THR A 51 51.72 16.10 31.84
N ALA A 52 51.78 16.02 30.50
CA ALA A 52 50.96 16.87 29.65
C ALA A 52 49.58 16.20 29.54
N GLU A 53 48.60 16.72 30.27
CA GLU A 53 47.19 16.44 30.02
C GLU A 53 46.88 16.84 28.58
N ALA A 54 46.73 15.86 27.69
CA ALA A 54 46.19 16.09 26.36
C ALA A 54 44.70 16.42 26.53
N PRO A 55 44.22 17.58 26.04
CA PRO A 55 42.79 17.87 26.04
C PRO A 55 42.10 16.85 25.12
N SER A 56 41.20 16.07 25.71
CA SER A 56 40.38 15.11 24.98
C SER A 56 39.52 15.85 23.95
N ALA A 57 39.91 15.78 22.67
CA ALA A 57 39.19 16.40 21.55
C ALA A 57 37.99 15.54 21.10
N LEU A 58 37.21 15.04 22.06
CA LEU A 58 35.91 14.44 21.80
C LEU A 58 34.87 15.43 22.32
N GLY A 59 34.47 16.35 21.45
CA GLY A 59 33.28 17.18 21.69
C GLY A 59 32.07 16.28 21.94
N PRO A 60 31.04 16.77 22.65
CA PRO A 60 29.83 15.99 22.90
C PRO A 60 29.26 15.47 21.58
N VAL A 61 29.17 14.15 21.43
CA VAL A 61 28.44 13.53 20.33
C VAL A 61 26.96 13.72 20.68
N GLU A 62 26.35 14.74 20.08
CA GLU A 62 24.90 14.94 20.15
C GLU A 62 24.23 13.65 19.66
N ALA A 63 23.49 12.98 20.55
CA ALA A 63 22.78 11.76 20.19
C ALA A 63 21.78 12.11 19.09
N GLU A 64 21.96 11.53 17.90
CA GLU A 64 21.02 11.70 16.80
C GLU A 64 19.62 11.31 17.31
N PRO A 65 18.63 12.22 17.27
CA PRO A 65 17.35 11.99 17.92
C PRO A 65 16.71 10.73 17.33
N GLU A 66 16.48 9.72 18.19
CA GLU A 66 15.88 8.46 17.75
C GLU A 66 14.60 8.76 16.95
N PRO A 67 14.46 8.22 15.73
CA PRO A 67 13.28 8.48 14.93
C PRO A 67 12.05 7.96 15.68
N VAL A 68 11.20 8.88 16.14
CA VAL A 68 9.98 8.59 16.90
C VAL A 68 9.19 7.47 16.20
N ARG A 69 9.23 6.27 16.77
CA ARG A 69 8.63 5.06 16.18
C ARG A 69 7.13 5.27 16.04
N ARG A 70 6.67 5.51 14.80
CA ARG A 70 5.25 5.73 14.44
C ARG A 70 4.44 4.43 14.40
N SER A 71 4.42 3.66 15.49
CA SER A 71 3.64 2.42 15.55
C SER A 71 2.12 2.66 15.61
N GLY A 72 1.66 3.84 16.07
CA GLY A 72 0.24 4.16 16.24
C GLY A 72 -0.55 4.52 14.96
N ASN A 73 0.13 4.87 13.86
CA ASN A 73 -0.57 5.42 12.69
C ASN A 73 -1.27 4.34 11.85
N ARG A 74 -0.81 3.08 11.92
CA ARG A 74 -1.36 1.96 11.15
C ARG A 74 -2.69 1.46 11.73
N LEU A 75 -2.78 1.33 13.06
CA LEU A 75 -4.02 0.93 13.75
C LEU A 75 -5.14 1.97 13.55
N ALA A 76 -4.81 3.26 13.53
CA ALA A 76 -5.78 4.32 13.26
C ALA A 76 -6.35 4.24 11.82
N GLY A 77 -5.52 3.93 10.83
CA GLY A 77 -5.96 3.71 9.46
C GLY A 77 -6.89 2.50 9.34
N LEU A 78 -6.57 1.40 10.05
CA LEU A 78 -7.39 0.20 10.06
C LEU A 78 -8.75 0.42 10.76
N ALA A 79 -8.78 1.15 11.88
CA ALA A 79 -10.03 1.49 12.56
C ALA A 79 -10.96 2.31 11.64
N LEU A 80 -10.40 3.20 10.84
CA LEU A 80 -11.16 3.98 9.89
C LEU A 80 -11.59 3.17 8.66
N ALA A 81 -10.78 2.19 8.24
CA ALA A 81 -11.19 1.20 7.23
C ALA A 81 -12.38 0.34 7.72
N LEU A 82 -12.37 -0.07 9.00
CA LEU A 82 -13.49 -0.78 9.63
C LEU A 82 -14.75 0.10 9.66
N LEU A 83 -14.63 1.36 10.05
CA LEU A 83 -15.76 2.30 10.05
C LEU A 83 -16.35 2.47 8.63
N THR A 84 -15.48 2.65 7.64
CA THR A 84 -15.89 2.77 6.23
C THR A 84 -16.58 1.50 5.75
N THR A 85 -16.07 0.33 6.16
CA THR A 85 -16.67 -0.97 5.86
C THR A 85 -18.05 -1.10 6.49
N ALA A 86 -18.24 -0.66 7.73
CA ALA A 86 -19.55 -0.69 8.38
C ALA A 86 -20.58 0.18 7.62
N VAL A 87 -20.17 1.35 7.13
CA VAL A 87 -21.03 2.20 6.28
C VAL A 87 -21.35 1.51 4.96
N PHE A 88 -20.35 0.95 4.27
CA PHE A 88 -20.56 0.17 3.05
C PHE A 88 -21.54 -0.99 3.29
N ALA A 89 -21.35 -1.75 4.36
CA ALA A 89 -22.17 -2.89 4.73
C ALA A 89 -23.64 -2.46 4.95
N ALA A 90 -23.88 -1.38 5.70
CA ALA A 90 -25.22 -0.86 5.90
C ALA A 90 -25.89 -0.44 4.57
N LEU A 91 -25.19 0.31 3.73
CA LEU A 91 -25.71 0.78 2.43
C LEU A 91 -25.98 -0.38 1.48
N TYR A 92 -25.07 -1.36 1.44
CA TYR A 92 -25.21 -2.53 0.58
C TYR A 92 -26.38 -3.43 1.03
N LEU A 93 -26.58 -3.59 2.33
CA LEU A 93 -27.75 -4.32 2.86
C LEU A 93 -29.05 -3.65 2.47
N VAL A 94 -29.13 -2.32 2.61
CA VAL A 94 -30.30 -1.53 2.17
C VAL A 94 -30.54 -1.71 0.66
N ALA A 95 -29.47 -1.68 -0.15
CA ALA A 95 -29.58 -1.89 -1.59
C ALA A 95 -30.11 -3.28 -1.94
N LEU A 96 -29.60 -4.34 -1.29
CA LEU A 96 -30.10 -5.71 -1.50
C LEU A 96 -31.57 -5.84 -1.13
N THR A 97 -31.99 -5.30 0.02
CA THR A 97 -33.39 -5.30 0.45
C THR A 97 -34.27 -4.56 -0.55
N ALA A 98 -33.85 -3.37 -1.01
CA ALA A 98 -34.58 -2.60 -2.01
C ALA A 98 -34.71 -3.37 -3.33
N ILE A 99 -33.64 -4.01 -3.82
CA ILE A 99 -33.66 -4.82 -5.05
C ILE A 99 -34.65 -5.98 -4.92
N ARG A 100 -34.66 -6.69 -3.79
CA ARG A 100 -35.59 -7.83 -3.57
C ARG A 100 -37.05 -7.39 -3.60
N LEU A 101 -37.36 -6.24 -2.99
CA LEU A 101 -38.70 -5.66 -3.00
C LEU A 101 -39.09 -5.18 -4.41
N LEU A 102 -38.21 -4.47 -5.10
CA LEU A 102 -38.48 -3.90 -6.43
C LEU A 102 -38.68 -4.97 -7.51
N VAL A 103 -37.95 -6.08 -7.45
CA VAL A 103 -38.07 -7.17 -8.42
C VAL A 103 -39.14 -8.20 -7.98
N GLY A 104 -39.90 -7.92 -6.92
CA GLY A 104 -40.99 -8.79 -6.46
C GLY A 104 -40.55 -10.16 -5.94
N ARG A 105 -39.27 -10.30 -5.55
CA ARG A 105 -38.74 -11.56 -4.98
C ARG A 105 -38.99 -11.71 -3.49
N ALA A 106 -39.46 -10.65 -2.84
CA ALA A 106 -39.84 -10.63 -1.44
C ALA A 106 -41.01 -9.68 -1.22
N ALA A 107 -41.81 -9.98 -0.20
CA ALA A 107 -42.84 -9.10 0.32
C ALA A 107 -42.79 -9.15 1.86
N GLY A 108 -43.16 -8.06 2.52
CA GLY A 108 -43.18 -7.97 3.97
C GLY A 108 -42.30 -6.85 4.51
N ASP A 109 -41.97 -6.94 5.81
CA ASP A 109 -41.20 -5.93 6.52
C ASP A 109 -39.75 -5.84 6.01
N PRO A 110 -39.28 -4.67 5.54
CA PRO A 110 -37.91 -4.50 5.07
C PRO A 110 -36.85 -4.79 6.14
N VAL A 111 -37.15 -4.58 7.43
CA VAL A 111 -36.19 -4.85 8.51
C VAL A 111 -35.98 -6.35 8.68
N ALA A 112 -37.06 -7.14 8.70
CA ALA A 112 -36.97 -8.60 8.73
C ALA A 112 -36.16 -9.16 7.54
N LEU A 113 -36.42 -8.66 6.32
CA LEU A 113 -35.69 -9.06 5.11
C LEU A 113 -34.19 -8.73 5.19
N ALA A 114 -33.85 -7.55 5.73
CA ALA A 114 -32.46 -7.16 5.95
C ALA A 114 -31.77 -8.09 6.96
N LEU A 115 -32.44 -8.43 8.06
CA LEU A 115 -31.91 -9.34 9.09
C LEU A 115 -31.71 -10.77 8.56
N GLU A 116 -32.60 -11.24 7.68
CA GLU A 116 -32.44 -12.53 6.99
C GLU A 116 -31.27 -12.51 6.00
N THR A 117 -31.06 -11.39 5.32
CA THR A 117 -30.01 -11.24 4.29
C THR A 117 -28.61 -11.06 4.92
N ALA A 118 -28.51 -10.40 6.07
CA ALA A 118 -27.25 -10.08 6.73
C ALA A 118 -26.30 -11.26 7.01
N PRO A 119 -26.75 -12.48 7.40
CA PRO A 119 -25.85 -13.62 7.59
C PRO A 119 -25.49 -14.37 6.30
N THR A 120 -26.03 -13.98 5.14
CA THR A 120 -25.84 -14.73 3.89
C THR A 120 -24.52 -14.43 3.21
N THR A 121 -23.99 -15.40 2.46
CA THR A 121 -22.76 -15.21 1.65
C THR A 121 -22.94 -14.12 0.59
N LEU A 122 -24.15 -13.93 0.06
CA LEU A 122 -24.50 -12.84 -0.86
C LEU A 122 -24.15 -11.45 -0.30
N PHE A 123 -24.27 -11.29 1.02
CA PHE A 123 -23.93 -10.06 1.74
C PHE A 123 -22.50 -10.09 2.27
N LEU A 124 -22.10 -11.16 2.95
CA LEU A 124 -20.82 -11.22 3.65
C LEU A 124 -19.62 -11.24 2.71
N ALA A 125 -19.72 -11.91 1.55
CA ALA A 125 -18.61 -11.98 0.60
C ALA A 125 -18.18 -10.59 0.08
N PRO A 126 -19.07 -9.74 -0.46
CA PRO A 126 -18.69 -8.39 -0.89
C PRO A 126 -18.24 -7.50 0.27
N VAL A 127 -18.83 -7.61 1.47
CA VAL A 127 -18.40 -6.85 2.66
C VAL A 127 -16.98 -7.21 3.09
N ALA A 128 -16.67 -8.51 3.15
CA ALA A 128 -15.33 -8.99 3.48
C ALA A 128 -14.32 -8.56 2.40
N ALA A 129 -14.67 -8.70 1.12
CA ALA A 129 -13.83 -8.28 0.01
C ALA A 129 -13.56 -6.78 0.01
N PHE A 130 -14.58 -5.96 0.31
CA PHE A 130 -14.43 -4.52 0.48
C PHE A 130 -13.44 -4.19 1.61
N PHE A 131 -13.62 -4.81 2.79
CA PHE A 131 -12.72 -4.60 3.92
C PHE A 131 -11.28 -4.97 3.59
N VAL A 132 -11.06 -6.16 3.01
CA VAL A 132 -9.73 -6.62 2.62
C VAL A 132 -9.11 -5.68 1.58
N GLY A 133 -9.85 -5.32 0.53
CA GLY A 133 -9.37 -4.39 -0.49
C GLY A 133 -8.97 -3.03 0.12
N LEU A 134 -9.82 -2.47 0.98
CA LEU A 134 -9.55 -1.20 1.64
C LEU A 134 -8.39 -1.29 2.64
N ALA A 135 -8.32 -2.36 3.43
CA ALA A 135 -7.24 -2.60 4.38
C ALA A 135 -5.89 -2.77 3.67
N LEU A 136 -5.85 -3.49 2.56
CA LEU A 136 -4.66 -3.62 1.72
C LEU A 136 -4.19 -2.27 1.20
N ILE A 137 -5.11 -1.43 0.69
CA ILE A 137 -4.78 -0.06 0.28
C ILE A 137 -4.20 0.71 1.46
N VAL A 138 -4.86 0.70 2.61
CA VAL A 138 -4.37 1.41 3.81
C VAL A 138 -2.98 0.94 4.24
N LEU A 139 -2.69 -0.36 4.14
CA LEU A 139 -1.42 -0.93 4.55
C LEU A 139 -0.29 -0.63 3.54
N VAL A 140 -0.61 -0.61 2.25
CA VAL A 140 0.36 -0.38 1.15
C VAL A 140 0.61 1.12 0.92
N VAL A 141 -0.42 1.97 1.05
CA VAL A 141 -0.40 3.41 0.69
C VAL A 141 0.29 4.29 1.75
N ASN A 142 1.17 3.73 2.59
CA ASN A 142 1.86 4.44 3.68
C ASN A 142 2.62 5.73 3.25
N ARG A 143 2.75 6.00 1.93
CA ARG A 143 3.33 7.24 1.36
C ARG A 143 2.62 7.83 0.13
N ALA A 144 1.58 7.20 -0.43
CA ALA A 144 0.96 7.71 -1.66
C ALA A 144 -0.15 8.73 -1.34
N GLY A 145 -0.18 9.83 -2.09
CA GLY A 145 -1.18 10.89 -1.91
C GLY A 145 -2.60 10.39 -2.16
N TRP A 146 -3.58 11.28 -1.96
CA TRP A 146 -5.03 11.01 -2.11
C TRP A 146 -5.40 10.27 -3.42
N TRP A 147 -4.64 10.46 -4.50
CA TRP A 147 -4.77 9.73 -5.78
C TRP A 147 -4.73 8.21 -5.67
N ALA A 148 -3.98 7.64 -4.72
CA ALA A 148 -3.92 6.20 -4.53
C ALA A 148 -5.26 5.62 -4.04
N TYR A 149 -6.06 6.41 -3.32
CA TYR A 149 -7.41 6.01 -2.93
C TYR A 149 -8.41 6.16 -4.09
N VAL A 150 -8.20 7.13 -4.99
CA VAL A 150 -9.03 7.28 -6.19
C VAL A 150 -8.81 6.11 -7.16
N LEU A 151 -7.55 5.77 -7.43
CA LEU A 151 -7.21 4.66 -8.33
C LEU A 151 -7.44 3.29 -7.67
N GLY A 152 -7.09 3.17 -6.38
CA GLY A 152 -7.36 1.97 -5.59
C GLY A 152 -8.86 1.72 -5.39
N GLY A 153 -9.69 2.76 -5.35
CA GLY A 153 -11.15 2.62 -5.25
C GLY A 153 -11.77 1.87 -6.43
N PHE A 154 -11.19 1.96 -7.63
CA PHE A 154 -11.61 1.14 -8.76
C PHE A 154 -11.28 -0.34 -8.56
N LEU A 155 -10.10 -0.65 -8.01
CA LEU A 155 -9.73 -2.03 -7.70
C LEU A 155 -10.62 -2.62 -6.61
N VAL A 156 -10.94 -1.83 -5.58
CA VAL A 156 -11.90 -2.24 -4.53
C VAL A 156 -13.27 -2.48 -5.15
N ALA A 157 -13.77 -1.58 -6.00
CA ALA A 157 -15.05 -1.76 -6.67
C ALA A 157 -15.11 -3.06 -7.49
N LEU A 158 -14.06 -3.35 -8.25
CA LEU A 158 -13.97 -4.58 -9.04
C LEU A 158 -13.92 -5.83 -8.15
N LEU A 159 -13.12 -5.80 -7.10
CA LEU A 159 -12.98 -6.89 -6.14
C LEU A 159 -14.31 -7.17 -5.43
N THR A 160 -14.98 -6.12 -4.96
CA THR A 160 -16.27 -6.19 -4.28
C THR A 160 -17.38 -6.66 -5.23
N ALA A 161 -17.37 -6.23 -6.49
CA ALA A 161 -18.29 -6.71 -7.51
C ALA A 161 -18.11 -8.21 -7.81
N ALA A 162 -16.86 -8.66 -7.97
CA ALA A 162 -16.54 -10.07 -8.17
C ALA A 162 -16.99 -10.92 -6.97
N ALA A 163 -16.78 -10.42 -5.75
CA ALA A 163 -17.23 -11.07 -4.53
C ALA A 163 -18.75 -11.10 -4.38
N ALA A 164 -19.48 -10.06 -4.80
CA ALA A 164 -20.94 -10.08 -4.85
C ALA A 164 -21.45 -11.15 -5.82
N LEU A 165 -20.84 -11.25 -7.00
CA LEU A 165 -21.19 -12.26 -7.99
C LEU A 165 -20.93 -13.68 -7.46
N ALA A 166 -19.75 -13.93 -6.88
CA ALA A 166 -19.39 -15.22 -6.30
C ALA A 166 -20.22 -15.56 -5.05
N GLY A 167 -20.52 -14.58 -4.22
CA GLY A 167 -21.33 -14.76 -3.01
C GLY A 167 -22.77 -15.15 -3.34
N GLY A 168 -23.38 -14.52 -4.34
CA GLY A 168 -24.71 -14.91 -4.82
C GLY A 168 -24.73 -16.29 -5.48
N TRP A 169 -23.64 -16.69 -6.14
CA TRP A 169 -23.54 -18.00 -6.78
C TRP A 169 -23.69 -19.15 -5.78
N SER A 170 -23.16 -18.98 -4.56
CA SER A 170 -23.27 -19.99 -3.50
C SER A 170 -24.69 -20.35 -3.08
N ALA A 171 -25.69 -19.51 -3.42
CA ALA A 171 -27.10 -19.80 -3.17
C ALA A 171 -27.74 -20.69 -4.24
N VAL A 172 -27.14 -20.78 -5.43
CA VAL A 172 -27.70 -21.50 -6.60
C VAL A 172 -26.80 -22.65 -7.08
N GLY A 173 -25.53 -22.67 -6.71
CA GLY A 173 -24.59 -23.69 -7.15
C GLY A 173 -23.47 -23.96 -6.16
N PRO A 174 -22.72 -25.06 -6.35
CA PRO A 174 -21.54 -25.36 -5.54
C PRO A 174 -20.46 -24.29 -5.71
N LEU A 175 -19.62 -24.10 -4.68
CA LEU A 175 -18.50 -23.15 -4.71
C LEU A 175 -17.41 -23.52 -5.75
N SER A 176 -17.46 -24.73 -6.29
CA SER A 176 -16.65 -25.15 -7.44
C SER A 176 -17.07 -24.43 -8.72
N LEU A 177 -16.19 -24.41 -9.72
CA LEU A 177 -16.51 -23.86 -11.05
C LEU A 177 -17.83 -24.43 -11.59
N PRO A 178 -18.67 -23.60 -12.25
CA PRO A 178 -19.95 -24.05 -12.78
C PRO A 178 -19.75 -25.19 -13.77
N VAL A 179 -20.17 -26.40 -13.36
CA VAL A 179 -20.17 -27.58 -14.24
C VAL A 179 -21.31 -27.46 -15.25
N ASP A 180 -22.42 -26.82 -14.85
CA ASP A 180 -23.55 -26.51 -15.73
C ASP A 180 -23.46 -25.08 -16.27
N ARG A 181 -23.16 -24.98 -17.57
CA ARG A 181 -23.08 -23.69 -18.29
C ARG A 181 -24.42 -22.97 -18.35
N THR A 182 -25.54 -23.69 -18.42
CA THR A 182 -26.87 -23.09 -18.59
C THR A 182 -27.27 -22.36 -17.32
N LEU A 183 -27.15 -23.03 -16.17
CA LEU A 183 -27.37 -22.43 -14.85
C LEU A 183 -26.50 -21.18 -14.64
N ALA A 184 -25.22 -21.26 -15.03
CA ALA A 184 -24.31 -20.11 -14.93
C ALA A 184 -24.75 -18.93 -15.79
N LEU A 185 -25.21 -19.17 -17.01
CA LEU A 185 -25.70 -18.13 -17.91
C LEU A 185 -27.00 -17.50 -17.42
N GLU A 186 -27.92 -18.31 -16.89
CA GLU A 186 -29.17 -17.82 -16.28
C GLU A 186 -28.88 -16.93 -15.08
N TYR A 187 -27.97 -17.36 -14.19
CA TYR A 187 -27.57 -16.59 -13.02
C TYR A 187 -26.93 -15.25 -13.40
N VAL A 188 -25.96 -15.22 -14.32
CA VAL A 188 -25.27 -13.98 -14.71
C VAL A 188 -26.19 -13.04 -15.49
N ARG A 189 -27.26 -13.56 -16.12
CA ARG A 189 -28.27 -12.75 -16.83
C ARG A 189 -29.43 -12.30 -15.94
N ASP A 190 -29.50 -12.78 -14.69
CA ASP A 190 -30.56 -12.39 -13.77
C ASP A 190 -30.45 -10.89 -13.44
N PRO A 191 -31.50 -10.09 -13.70
CA PRO A 191 -31.46 -8.65 -13.46
C PRO A 191 -31.22 -8.28 -11.99
N ALA A 192 -31.65 -9.10 -11.02
CA ALA A 192 -31.35 -8.81 -9.61
C ALA A 192 -29.90 -9.12 -9.24
N VAL A 193 -29.31 -10.15 -9.85
CA VAL A 193 -27.87 -10.45 -9.67
C VAL A 193 -27.06 -9.30 -10.24
N LEU A 194 -27.37 -8.87 -11.46
CA LEU A 194 -26.71 -7.72 -12.08
C LEU A 194 -26.90 -6.44 -11.26
N ALA A 195 -28.11 -6.16 -10.78
CA ALA A 195 -28.38 -5.01 -9.92
C ALA A 195 -27.59 -5.07 -8.60
N ALA A 196 -27.50 -6.23 -7.96
CA ALA A 196 -26.74 -6.42 -6.73
C ALA A 196 -25.23 -6.23 -6.96
N VAL A 197 -24.69 -6.81 -8.04
CA VAL A 197 -23.28 -6.65 -8.42
C VAL A 197 -22.96 -5.19 -8.74
N LEU A 198 -23.82 -4.50 -9.47
CA LEU A 198 -23.67 -3.08 -9.77
C LEU A 198 -23.76 -2.22 -8.50
N ALA A 199 -24.71 -2.50 -7.60
CA ALA A 199 -24.80 -1.82 -6.32
C ALA A 199 -23.52 -2.01 -5.50
N ALA A 200 -22.97 -3.23 -5.46
CA ALA A 200 -21.72 -3.54 -4.78
C ALA A 200 -20.54 -2.75 -5.38
N ALA A 201 -20.45 -2.68 -6.72
CA ALA A 201 -19.40 -1.95 -7.43
C ALA A 201 -19.47 -0.44 -7.16
N VAL A 202 -20.64 0.17 -7.32
CA VAL A 202 -20.84 1.61 -7.17
C VAL A 202 -20.65 2.02 -5.72
N LEU A 203 -21.30 1.34 -4.77
CA LEU A 203 -21.16 1.64 -3.35
C LEU A 203 -19.72 1.40 -2.87
N GLY A 204 -19.06 0.34 -3.34
CA GLY A 204 -17.67 0.07 -3.02
C GLY A 204 -16.73 1.17 -3.53
N ARG A 205 -16.97 1.68 -4.75
CA ARG A 205 -16.22 2.80 -5.29
C ARG A 205 -16.42 4.07 -4.45
N GLU A 206 -17.67 4.47 -4.22
CA GLU A 206 -17.94 5.72 -3.51
C GLU A 206 -17.46 5.65 -2.05
N ALA A 207 -17.72 4.55 -1.35
CA ALA A 207 -17.28 4.36 0.03
C ALA A 207 -15.75 4.36 0.15
N SER A 208 -15.03 3.72 -0.79
CA SER A 208 -13.56 3.72 -0.76
C SER A 208 -12.95 5.10 -1.05
N VAL A 209 -13.54 5.89 -1.95
CA VAL A 209 -13.13 7.27 -2.24
C VAL A 209 -13.32 8.17 -1.01
N TRP A 210 -14.49 8.10 -0.37
CA TRP A 210 -14.83 8.95 0.77
C TRP A 210 -14.06 8.51 2.03
N GLY A 211 -13.96 7.20 2.26
CA GLY A 211 -13.15 6.63 3.34
C GLY A 211 -11.67 6.99 3.19
N GLY A 212 -11.13 6.90 1.98
CA GLY A 212 -9.76 7.32 1.67
C GLY A 212 -9.49 8.80 1.95
N ALA A 213 -10.46 9.67 1.66
CA ALA A 213 -10.38 11.09 1.98
C ALA A 213 -10.36 11.34 3.50
N ALA A 214 -11.21 10.66 4.27
CA ALA A 214 -11.23 10.75 5.73
C ALA A 214 -9.92 10.27 6.37
N ILE A 215 -9.35 9.15 5.87
CA ILE A 215 -8.07 8.59 6.34
C ILE A 215 -6.93 9.57 6.09
N SER A 216 -6.85 10.10 4.87
CA SER A 216 -5.83 11.08 4.49
C SER A 216 -5.93 12.38 5.30
N GLY A 217 -7.15 12.81 5.63
CA GLY A 217 -7.39 14.00 6.45
C GLY A 217 -6.86 13.88 7.88
N ARG A 218 -7.12 12.76 8.57
CA ARG A 218 -6.61 12.55 9.94
C ARG A 218 -5.09 12.47 10.00
N ALA A 219 -4.45 11.80 9.04
CA ALA A 219 -2.99 11.70 8.99
C ALA A 219 -2.30 13.07 8.90
N ARG A 220 -2.85 13.99 8.08
CA ARG A 220 -2.36 15.38 7.99
C ARG A 220 -2.58 16.16 9.28
N GLY A 221 -3.75 15.98 9.93
CA GLY A 221 -4.07 16.64 11.19
C GLY A 221 -3.18 16.22 12.37
N VAL A 222 -2.76 14.95 12.43
CA VAL A 222 -1.79 14.47 13.42
C VAL A 222 -0.41 15.05 13.14
N LYS A 223 0.02 15.06 11.86
CA LYS A 223 1.31 15.65 11.47
C LYS A 223 1.40 17.14 11.83
N ARG A 224 0.32 17.90 11.61
CA ARG A 224 0.25 19.32 12.00
C ARG A 224 0.35 19.51 13.51
N ARG A 225 -0.42 18.75 14.29
CA ARG A 225 -0.39 18.81 15.76
C ARG A 225 0.96 18.41 16.35
N ASN A 226 1.67 17.47 15.74
CA ASN A 226 3.02 17.11 16.18
C ASN A 226 4.02 18.22 15.86
N ALA A 227 3.95 18.84 14.68
CA ALA A 227 4.79 19.99 14.32
C ALA A 227 4.51 21.21 15.21
N GLU A 228 3.25 21.46 15.58
CA GLU A 228 2.87 22.51 16.54
C GLU A 228 3.46 22.25 17.95
N ARG A 229 3.58 20.98 18.36
CA ARG A 229 4.21 20.61 19.64
C ARG A 229 5.73 20.76 19.61
N GLU A 230 6.38 20.33 18.52
CA GLU A 230 7.83 20.54 18.31
C GLU A 230 8.21 22.03 18.23
N ALA A 231 7.35 22.87 17.65
CA ALA A 231 7.57 24.32 17.61
C ALA A 231 7.31 25.03 18.96
N ALA A 232 6.53 24.41 19.85
CA ALA A 232 6.17 24.97 21.16
C ALA A 232 7.14 24.58 22.28
N ASP A 233 8.06 23.63 22.02
CA ASP A 233 9.08 23.17 22.97
C ASP A 233 10.50 23.44 22.39
N PRO A 234 10.96 24.71 22.38
CA PRO A 234 12.30 25.04 21.93
C PRO A 234 13.31 24.67 23.01
N SER A 235 13.85 23.45 22.93
CA SER A 235 15.06 23.05 23.66
C SER A 235 16.28 23.82 23.19
#